data_AF-A0A1I4KSU4-F1
#
_entry.id   AF-A0A1I4KSU4-F1
#
_cell.length_a   1.000
_cell.length_b   1.000
_cell.length_c   1.000
_cell.angle_alpha   90.00
_cell.angle_beta   90.00
_cell.angle_gamma   90.00
#
_symmetry.space_group_name_H-M   'P 1'
#
loop_
_entity.id
_entity.type
_entity.pdbx_description
1 polymer ?
#
loop_
_entity_poly.entity_id
_entity_poly.type
_entity_poly.pdbx_seq_one_letter_code
_entity_poly.pdbx_strand_id
1 'polypeptide(L)'
;MNHLTDQKTTDNQCQQSDAEIKELRTALINVDAFSQSAFSEIASIANLALLCLETPEGYRRMDDIANALVTIRNKANETENCINSQAEQVGCNYVDEVRQRRWDAERMAQAIQAGLAVKTKIYSNGSIRISPDGKNWHWLDTKSGANNE
;
A
#
# COMPACT_ATOMS: atom_id res chain seq x y z
N MET A 1 22.03 -4.95 -44.14
CA MET A 1 21.51 -3.75 -43.43
C MET A 1 20.77 -4.09 -42.12
N ASN A 2 21.02 -5.25 -41.48
CA ASN A 2 20.28 -5.70 -40.28
C ASN A 2 21.12 -5.73 -38.99
N HIS A 3 22.41 -5.34 -39.04
CA HIS A 3 23.33 -5.51 -37.91
C HIS A 3 23.28 -4.36 -36.88
N LEU A 4 22.68 -3.21 -37.22
CA LEU A 4 22.57 -2.04 -36.33
C LEU A 4 21.31 -2.07 -35.43
N THR A 5 20.28 -2.84 -35.78
CA THR A 5 19.01 -2.88 -35.04
C THR A 5 19.07 -3.79 -33.82
N ASP A 6 19.82 -4.89 -33.88
CA ASP A 6 19.96 -5.81 -32.75
C ASP A 6 20.79 -5.17 -31.63
N GLN A 7 21.93 -4.56 -31.98
CA GLN A 7 22.84 -3.95 -31.00
C GLN A 7 22.20 -2.77 -30.26
N LYS A 8 21.40 -1.96 -30.96
CA LYS A 8 20.63 -0.86 -30.36
C LYS A 8 19.51 -1.36 -29.44
N THR A 9 19.03 -2.60 -29.61
CA THR A 9 17.98 -3.18 -28.77
C THR A 9 18.57 -3.79 -27.50
N THR A 10 19.71 -4.46 -27.59
CA THR A 10 20.42 -5.02 -26.43
C THR A 10 21.04 -3.96 -25.53
N ASP A 11 21.62 -2.90 -26.11
CA ASP A 11 22.19 -1.78 -25.34
C ASP A 11 21.10 -1.05 -24.55
N ASN A 12 19.92 -0.88 -25.15
CA ASN A 12 18.78 -0.19 -24.54
C ASN A 12 18.10 -1.06 -23.44
N GLN A 13 18.08 -2.39 -23.61
CA GLN A 13 17.60 -3.31 -22.56
C GLN A 13 18.56 -3.37 -21.35
N CYS A 14 19.87 -3.41 -21.58
CA CYS A 14 20.86 -3.42 -20.50
C CYS A 14 20.85 -2.10 -19.70
N GLN A 15 20.70 -0.98 -20.41
CA GLN A 15 20.54 0.35 -19.79
C GLN A 15 19.24 0.49 -19.00
N GLN A 16 18.14 -0.12 -19.47
CA GLN A 16 16.88 -0.14 -18.76
C GLN A 16 16.98 -0.96 -17.45
N SER A 17 17.63 -2.12 -17.49
CA SER A 17 17.82 -2.94 -16.27
C SER A 17 18.70 -2.26 -15.22
N ASP A 18 19.74 -1.53 -15.64
CA ASP A 18 20.60 -0.81 -14.70
C ASP A 18 19.87 0.36 -14.02
N ALA A 19 18.99 1.04 -14.75
CA ALA A 19 18.14 2.09 -14.20
C ALA A 19 17.13 1.52 -13.18
N GLU A 20 16.44 0.43 -13.53
CA GLU A 20 15.48 -0.25 -12.64
C GLU A 20 16.16 -0.75 -11.35
N ILE A 21 17.35 -1.36 -11.45
CA ILE A 21 18.12 -1.79 -10.27
C ILE A 21 18.49 -0.61 -9.38
N LYS A 22 18.86 0.53 -9.98
CA LYS A 22 19.20 1.74 -9.23
C LYS A 22 17.99 2.30 -8.49
N GLU A 23 16.83 2.36 -9.14
CA GLU A 23 15.57 2.80 -8.52
C GLU A 23 15.17 1.89 -7.35
N LEU A 24 15.24 0.56 -7.54
CA LEU A 24 15.00 -0.41 -6.48
C LEU A 24 15.94 -0.22 -5.29
N ARG A 25 17.24 -0.01 -5.54
CA ARG A 25 18.21 0.26 -4.48
C ARG A 25 17.90 1.56 -3.73
N THR A 26 17.54 2.62 -4.44
CA THR A 26 17.14 3.89 -3.81
C THR A 26 15.89 3.72 -2.96
N ALA A 27 14.86 3.05 -3.47
CA ALA A 27 13.65 2.77 -2.70
C ALA A 27 13.96 1.95 -1.44
N LEU A 28 14.81 0.91 -1.54
CA LEU A 28 15.19 0.09 -0.39
C LEU A 28 15.97 0.88 0.68
N ILE A 29 16.89 1.76 0.26
CA ILE A 29 17.62 2.66 1.17
C ILE A 29 16.65 3.59 1.90
N ASN A 30 15.66 4.15 1.19
CA ASN A 30 14.66 5.02 1.80
C ASN A 30 13.76 4.25 2.79
N VAL A 31 13.32 3.04 2.42
CA VAL A 31 12.52 2.17 3.30
C VAL A 31 13.28 1.83 4.58
N ASP A 32 14.56 1.46 4.48
CA ASP A 32 15.40 1.18 5.65
C ASP A 32 15.56 2.44 6.51
N ALA A 33 15.91 3.58 5.92
CA ALA A 33 16.08 4.83 6.66
C ALA A 33 14.81 5.26 7.40
N PHE A 34 13.64 5.18 6.75
CA PHE A 34 12.35 5.49 7.39
C PHE A 34 12.02 4.50 8.51
N SER A 35 12.28 3.21 8.30
CA SER A 35 12.06 2.18 9.31
C SER A 35 12.92 2.44 10.55
N GLN A 36 14.22 2.64 10.37
CA GLN A 36 15.17 2.85 11.47
C GLN A 36 14.83 4.09 12.30
N SER A 37 14.55 5.22 11.63
CA SER A 37 14.17 6.46 12.32
C SER A 37 12.89 6.28 13.11
N ALA A 38 11.83 5.78 12.46
CA ALA A 38 10.52 5.66 13.09
C ALA A 38 10.50 4.66 14.24
N PHE A 39 11.13 3.48 14.08
CA PHE A 39 11.15 2.49 15.15
C PHE A 39 11.99 2.94 16.34
N SER A 40 13.07 3.70 16.11
CA SER A 40 13.84 4.31 17.19
C SER A 40 13.02 5.35 17.97
N GLU A 41 12.22 6.17 17.27
CA GLU A 41 11.30 7.12 17.90
C GLU A 41 10.20 6.42 18.69
N ILE A 42 9.53 5.41 18.10
CA ILE A 42 8.49 4.62 18.77
C ILE A 42 9.04 3.95 20.03
N ALA A 43 10.20 3.30 19.93
CA ALA A 43 10.85 2.65 21.07
C ALA A 43 11.17 3.66 22.19
N SER A 44 11.66 4.84 21.81
CA SER A 44 11.99 5.89 22.78
C SER A 44 10.75 6.40 23.51
N ILE A 45 9.65 6.65 22.79
CA ILE A 45 8.38 7.10 23.40
C ILE A 45 7.82 6.00 24.31
N ALA A 46 7.86 4.74 23.88
CA ALA A 46 7.40 3.61 24.68
C ALA A 46 8.20 3.47 25.97
N ASN A 47 9.53 3.56 25.90
CA ASN A 47 10.40 3.49 27.07
C ASN A 47 10.12 4.64 28.06
N LEU A 48 9.92 5.86 27.57
CA LEU A 48 9.56 7.00 28.42
C LEU A 48 8.20 6.79 29.10
N ALA A 49 7.21 6.25 28.38
CA ALA A 49 5.89 5.95 28.95
C ALA A 49 5.97 4.85 30.02
N LEU A 50 6.79 3.81 29.80
CA LEU A 50 7.03 2.74 30.78
C LEU A 50 7.72 3.27 32.04
N LEU A 51 8.78 4.07 31.90
CA LEU A 51 9.46 4.70 33.03
C LEU A 51 8.52 5.62 33.83
N CYS A 52 7.60 6.31 33.15
CA CYS A 52 6.60 7.14 33.82
C CYS A 52 5.70 6.30 34.73
N LEU A 53 5.28 5.12 34.27
CA LEU A 53 4.44 4.18 35.02
C LEU A 53 5.13 3.59 36.26
N GLU A 54 6.46 3.58 36.30
CA GLU A 54 7.24 3.05 37.43
C GLU A 54 7.41 4.04 38.59
N THR A 55 6.96 5.28 38.44
CA THR A 55 7.06 6.33 39.47
C THR A 55 5.68 6.73 40.03
N PRO A 56 5.54 7.01 41.33
CA PRO A 56 4.26 7.44 41.91
C PRO A 56 3.70 8.72 41.28
N GLU A 57 4.56 9.67 40.92
CA GLU A 57 4.20 10.93 40.27
C GLU A 57 3.78 10.69 38.82
N GLY A 58 4.53 9.87 38.08
CA GLY A 58 4.23 9.57 36.68
C GLY A 58 2.99 8.70 36.52
N TYR A 59 2.75 7.75 37.42
CA TYR A 59 1.51 6.96 37.44
C TYR A 59 0.24 7.82 37.62
N ARG A 60 0.34 8.99 38.25
CA ARG A 60 -0.82 9.91 38.35
C ARG A 60 -1.07 10.69 37.06
N ARG A 61 -0.15 10.67 36.09
CA ARG A 61 -0.21 11.40 34.82
C ARG A 61 -0.69 10.52 33.68
N MET A 62 -1.85 9.87 33.86
CA MET A 62 -2.40 8.92 32.89
C MET A 62 -2.71 9.55 31.53
N ASP A 63 -3.05 10.83 31.48
CA ASP A 63 -3.27 11.54 30.21
C ASP A 63 -1.99 11.60 29.36
N ASP A 64 -0.82 11.75 29.99
CA ASP A 64 0.46 11.76 29.26
C ASP A 64 0.80 10.38 28.70
N ILE A 65 0.46 9.31 29.42
CA ILE A 65 0.60 7.93 28.94
C ILE A 65 -0.37 7.66 27.79
N ALA A 66 -1.62 8.11 27.89
CA ALA A 66 -2.59 8.01 26.81
C ALA A 66 -2.11 8.76 25.55
N ASN A 67 -1.57 9.97 25.73
CA ASN A 67 -0.98 10.76 24.64
C ASN A 67 0.25 10.07 24.03
N ALA A 68 1.10 9.45 24.83
CA ALA A 68 2.24 8.67 24.34
C ALA A 68 1.78 7.47 23.47
N LEU A 69 0.75 6.74 23.91
CA LEU A 69 0.16 5.64 23.15
C LEU A 69 -0.48 6.10 21.84
N VAL A 70 -1.20 7.22 21.85
CA VAL A 70 -1.75 7.85 20.64
C VAL A 70 -0.62 8.24 19.69
N THR A 71 0.46 8.81 20.20
CA THR A 71 1.62 9.22 19.41
C THR A 71 2.32 8.02 18.77
N ILE A 72 2.55 6.93 19.52
CA ILE A 72 3.12 5.68 19.00
C ILE A 72 2.26 5.14 17.86
N ARG A 73 0.94 5.04 18.06
CA ARG A 73 0.01 4.55 17.04
C ARG A 73 0.04 5.42 15.79
N ASN A 74 -0.03 6.73 15.94
CA ASN A 74 -0.02 7.65 14.81
C ASN A 74 1.30 7.58 14.04
N LYS A 75 2.44 7.55 14.74
CA LYS A 75 3.76 7.40 14.12
C LYS A 75 3.90 6.08 13.37
N ALA A 76 3.39 4.98 13.93
CA ALA A 76 3.40 3.69 13.26
C ALA A 76 2.61 3.73 11.95
N ASN A 77 1.39 4.28 11.98
CA ASN A 77 0.55 4.43 10.79
C ASN A 77 1.18 5.36 9.73
N GLU A 78 1.75 6.49 10.15
CA GLU A 78 2.45 7.42 9.26
C GLU A 78 3.65 6.75 8.58
N THR A 79 4.42 5.99 9.35
CA THR A 79 5.60 5.27 8.85
C THR A 79 5.22 4.18 7.86
N GLU A 80 4.18 3.39 8.17
CA GLU A 80 3.63 2.39 7.27
C GLU A 80 3.24 3.02 5.92
N ASN A 81 2.53 4.15 5.95
CA ASN A 81 2.14 4.88 4.74
C ASN A 81 3.35 5.39 3.95
N CYS A 82 4.36 5.95 4.62
CA CYS A 82 5.59 6.42 3.99
C CYS A 82 6.35 5.27 3.30
N ILE A 83 6.54 4.14 4.00
CA ILE A 83 7.19 2.94 3.46
C ILE A 83 6.41 2.42 2.26
N ASN A 84 5.08 2.31 2.39
CA ASN A 84 4.23 1.84 1.31
C ASN A 84 4.32 2.74 0.07
N SER A 85 4.38 4.07 0.26
CA SER A 85 4.57 5.03 -0.82
C SER A 85 5.94 4.93 -1.49
N GLN A 86 7.01 4.62 -0.74
CA GLN A 86 8.32 4.35 -1.34
C GLN A 86 8.33 3.05 -2.15
N ALA A 87 7.69 2.02 -1.61
CA ALA A 87 7.58 0.73 -2.31
C ALA A 87 6.70 0.84 -3.57
N GLU A 88 5.68 1.71 -3.56
CA GLU A 88 4.79 1.96 -4.71
C GLU A 88 5.55 2.55 -5.90
N GLN A 89 6.55 3.41 -5.64
CA GLN A 89 7.38 4.01 -6.70
C GLN A 89 8.11 2.97 -7.55
N VAL A 90 8.33 1.78 -7.01
CA VAL A 90 9.00 0.65 -7.69
C VAL A 90 8.08 -0.55 -7.86
N GLY A 91 6.76 -0.37 -7.71
CA GLY A 91 5.76 -1.42 -7.91
C GLY A 91 5.79 -2.55 -6.88
N CYS A 92 6.42 -2.32 -5.71
CA CYS A 92 6.59 -3.31 -4.65
C CYS A 92 5.72 -3.02 -3.40
N ASN A 93 4.74 -2.13 -3.51
CA ASN A 93 3.89 -1.76 -2.37
C ASN A 93 3.00 -2.92 -1.89
N TYR A 94 2.69 -2.88 -0.60
CA TYR A 94 1.70 -3.77 -0.03
C TYR A 94 0.30 -3.31 -0.44
N VAL A 95 -0.54 -4.27 -0.82
CA VAL A 95 -1.96 -4.06 -1.11
C VAL A 95 -2.76 -5.01 -0.25
N ASP A 96 -3.52 -4.46 0.70
CA ASP A 96 -4.53 -5.23 1.43
C ASP A 96 -5.68 -5.53 0.47
N GLU A 97 -5.61 -6.66 -0.23
CA GLU A 97 -6.62 -7.04 -1.23
C GLU A 97 -8.01 -7.15 -0.62
N VAL A 98 -8.13 -7.53 0.64
CA VAL A 98 -9.42 -7.65 1.33
C VAL A 98 -10.02 -6.26 1.54
N ARG A 99 -9.23 -5.31 2.04
CA ARG A 99 -9.63 -3.91 2.18
C ARG A 99 -9.92 -3.28 0.82
N GLN A 100 -9.12 -3.59 -0.19
CA GLN A 100 -9.35 -3.11 -1.55
C GLN A 100 -10.69 -3.60 -2.09
N ARG A 101 -11.03 -4.89 -1.93
CA ARG A 101 -12.35 -5.43 -2.31
C ARG A 101 -13.49 -4.74 -1.58
N ARG A 102 -13.32 -4.42 -0.28
CA ARG A 102 -14.33 -3.68 0.50
C ARG A 102 -14.53 -2.25 -0.03
N TRP A 103 -13.45 -1.53 -0.34
CA TRP A 103 -13.53 -0.20 -0.94
C TRP A 103 -14.09 -0.21 -2.35
N ASP A 104 -13.74 -1.20 -3.17
CA ASP A 104 -14.34 -1.39 -4.49
C ASP A 104 -15.85 -1.58 -4.36
N ALA A 105 -16.31 -2.44 -3.45
CA ALA A 105 -17.73 -2.66 -3.18
C ALA A 105 -18.44 -1.39 -2.68
N GLU A 106 -17.81 -0.61 -1.79
CA GLU A 106 -18.35 0.66 -1.30
C GLU A 106 -18.48 1.70 -2.43
N ARG A 107 -17.44 1.88 -3.24
CA ARG A 107 -17.47 2.77 -4.42
C ARG A 107 -18.54 2.35 -5.41
N MET A 108 -18.70 1.04 -5.63
CA MET A 108 -19.76 0.51 -6.49
C MET A 108 -21.16 0.79 -5.92
N ALA A 109 -21.37 0.59 -4.62
CA ALA A 109 -22.64 0.88 -3.96
C ALA A 109 -22.98 2.37 -4.05
N GLN A 110 -22.00 3.25 -3.80
CA GLN A 110 -22.16 4.70 -3.94
C GLN A 110 -22.47 5.11 -5.37
N ALA A 111 -21.79 4.51 -6.36
CA ALA A 111 -22.06 4.78 -7.77
C ALA A 111 -23.48 4.35 -8.18
N ILE A 112 -23.93 3.16 -7.75
CA ILE A 112 -25.30 2.68 -7.98
C ILE A 112 -26.31 3.61 -7.33
N GLN A 113 -26.09 4.00 -6.07
CA GLN A 113 -26.98 4.90 -5.33
C GLN A 113 -27.05 6.30 -5.96
N ALA A 114 -25.94 6.79 -6.52
CA ALA A 114 -25.86 8.06 -7.24
C ALA A 114 -26.42 7.98 -8.67
N GLY A 115 -26.87 6.81 -9.13
CA GLY A 115 -27.33 6.61 -10.51
C GLY A 115 -26.21 6.74 -11.55
N LEU A 116 -24.95 6.63 -11.14
CA LEU A 116 -23.80 6.67 -12.04
C LEU A 116 -23.75 5.38 -12.84
N ALA A 117 -23.57 5.51 -14.16
CA ALA A 117 -23.46 4.37 -15.06
C ALA A 117 -22.17 3.58 -14.77
N VAL A 118 -22.31 2.40 -14.17
CA VAL A 118 -21.21 1.43 -14.04
C VAL A 118 -20.93 0.87 -15.42
N LYS A 119 -19.69 1.01 -15.90
CA LYS A 119 -19.27 0.41 -17.18
C LYS A 119 -18.94 -1.06 -16.96
N THR A 120 -19.47 -1.91 -17.83
CA THR A 120 -19.21 -3.35 -17.82
C THR A 120 -18.58 -3.79 -19.13
N LYS A 121 -17.55 -4.63 -19.05
CA LYS A 121 -16.95 -5.34 -20.18
C LYS A 121 -17.11 -6.83 -19.95
N ILE A 122 -17.66 -7.52 -20.93
CA ILE A 122 -17.79 -8.98 -20.95
C ILE A 122 -16.84 -9.49 -22.03
N TYR A 123 -15.96 -10.41 -21.65
CA TYR A 123 -14.97 -11.01 -22.55
C TYR A 123 -15.50 -12.33 -23.10
N SER A 124 -14.98 -12.78 -24.24
CA SER A 124 -15.41 -14.00 -24.94
C SER A 124 -15.26 -15.28 -24.10
N ASN A 125 -14.38 -15.27 -23.11
CA ASN A 125 -14.20 -16.36 -22.13
C ASN A 125 -15.20 -16.30 -20.97
N GLY A 126 -16.22 -15.45 -21.03
CA GLY A 126 -17.24 -15.27 -20.00
C GLY A 126 -16.81 -14.41 -18.79
N SER A 127 -15.56 -13.94 -18.77
CA SER A 127 -15.09 -13.07 -17.67
C SER A 127 -15.70 -11.66 -17.77
N ILE A 128 -16.00 -11.06 -16.62
CA ILE A 128 -16.64 -9.74 -16.52
C ILE A 128 -15.71 -8.79 -15.78
N ARG A 129 -15.51 -7.59 -16.34
CA ARG A 129 -14.89 -6.46 -15.62
C ARG A 129 -15.88 -5.32 -15.48
N ILE A 130 -15.83 -4.66 -14.34
CA ILE A 130 -16.66 -3.51 -14.01
C ILE A 130 -15.78 -2.30 -13.68
N SER A 131 -16.26 -1.11 -14.00
CA SER A 131 -15.57 0.15 -13.72
C SER A 131 -16.58 1.25 -13.35
N PRO A 132 -16.58 1.73 -12.09
CA PRO A 132 -17.42 2.84 -11.66
C PRO A 132 -17.01 4.20 -12.25
N ASP A 133 -15.72 4.40 -12.51
CA ASP A 133 -15.14 5.66 -13.00
C ASP A 133 -14.74 5.62 -14.50
N GLY A 134 -14.86 4.45 -15.13
CA GLY A 134 -14.42 4.17 -16.49
C GLY A 134 -12.89 4.07 -16.68
N LYS A 135 -12.11 4.28 -15.62
CA LYS A 135 -10.64 4.30 -15.62
C LYS A 135 -10.07 3.06 -14.94
N ASN A 136 -10.58 2.73 -13.75
CA ASN A 136 -10.16 1.59 -12.95
C ASN A 136 -11.12 0.42 -13.16
N TRP A 137 -10.56 -0.71 -13.62
CA TRP A 137 -11.33 -1.89 -14.02
C TRP A 137 -11.04 -3.06 -13.12
N HIS A 138 -12.07 -3.54 -12.41
CA HIS A 138 -11.98 -4.63 -11.46
C HIS A 138 -12.61 -5.88 -12.06
N TRP A 139 -11.99 -7.04 -11.81
CA TRP A 139 -12.58 -8.32 -12.18
C TRP A 139 -13.76 -8.61 -11.24
N LEU A 140 -14.92 -8.92 -11.83
CA LEU A 140 -16.03 -9.46 -11.08
C LEU A 140 -15.77 -10.97 -10.94
N ASP A 141 -15.38 -11.42 -9.75
CA ASP A 141 -15.29 -12.85 -9.48
C ASP A 141 -16.72 -13.41 -9.40
N THR A 142 -17.08 -14.21 -10.39
CA THR A 142 -18.39 -14.88 -10.45
C THR A 142 -18.41 -16.18 -9.64
N LYS A 143 -17.31 -16.56 -8.98
CA LYS A 143 -17.26 -17.73 -8.09
C LYS A 143 -17.68 -17.37 -6.66
N SER A 144 -18.93 -16.98 -6.49
CA SER A 144 -19.59 -17.03 -5.20
C SER A 144 -20.98 -17.66 -5.38
N GLY A 145 -21.12 -18.91 -4.93
CA GLY A 145 -22.43 -19.51 -4.69
C GLY A 145 -23.00 -20.41 -5.78
N ALA A 146 -22.33 -21.53 -6.07
CA ALA A 146 -23.05 -22.76 -6.42
C ALA A 146 -22.47 -23.88 -5.54
N ASN A 147 -23.12 -24.10 -4.39
CA ASN A 147 -22.94 -25.28 -3.56
C ASN A 147 -23.51 -26.52 -4.27
N ASN A 148 -22.97 -27.68 -3.91
CA ASN A 148 -23.59 -29.00 -3.91
C ASN A 148 -23.99 -29.62 -5.26
N GLU A 149 -23.16 -30.53 -5.76
CA GLU A 149 -23.37 -32.00 -5.71
C GLU A 149 -22.05 -32.73 -5.97
#